data_AF-A0A935VVQ6-F1
#
_entry.id   AF-A0A935VVQ6-F1
#
_cell.length_a   1.000
_cell.length_b   1.000
_cell.length_c   1.000
_cell.angle_alpha   90.00
_cell.angle_beta   90.00
_cell.angle_gamma   90.00
#
_symmetry.space_group_name_H-M   'P 1'
#
loop_
_entity.id
_entity.type
_entity.pdbx_description
1 polymer ?
#
loop_
_entity_poly.entity_id
_entity_poly.type
_entity_poly.pdbx_seq_one_letter_code
_entity_poly.pdbx_strand_id
1 'polypeptide(L)' 'MGIDLIYLPPYSPNLNLIERLWRYFKKKIMKNKYYENYTLFENAVETFFQTFNDRIADMKSLLNFKFGIIKAN' A
#
# COMPACT_ATOMS: atom_id res chain seq x y z
N MET A 1 10.08 21.41 12.06
CA MET A 1 9.31 20.24 11.61
C MET A 1 9.55 19.13 12.62
N GLY A 2 8.55 18.79 13.44
CA GLY A 2 8.62 17.67 14.38
C GLY A 2 8.23 16.39 13.65
N ILE A 3 9.23 15.64 13.18
CA ILE A 3 9.04 14.34 12.51
C ILE A 3 9.67 13.29 13.41
N ASP A 4 8.86 12.33 13.84
CA ASP A 4 9.35 11.17 14.59
C ASP A 4 9.68 10.03 13.62
N LEU A 5 10.92 9.56 13.70
CA LEU A 5 11.39 8.42 12.91
C LEU A 5 11.04 7.12 13.65
N ILE A 6 10.27 6.27 12.98
CA ILE A 6 9.90 4.95 13.51
C ILE A 6 10.88 3.92 12.98
N TYR A 7 11.59 3.24 13.89
CA TYR A 7 12.46 2.13 13.53
C TYR A 7 11.65 0.91 13.09
N LEU A 8 12.04 0.32 11.96
CA LEU A 8 11.54 -0.98 11.52
C LEU A 8 12.70 -1.98 11.52
N PRO A 9 12.53 -3.17 12.12
CA PRO A 9 13.55 -4.20 12.09
C PRO A 9 13.83 -4.66 10.65
N PRO A 10 15.06 -5.14 10.37
CA PRO A 10 15.42 -5.60 9.04
C PRO A 10 14.51 -6.75 8.57
N TYR A 11 14.33 -6.85 7.26
CA TYR A 11 13.54 -7.90 6.59
C TYR A 11 12.11 -8.08 7.12
N SER A 12 11.49 -7.01 7.65
CA SER A 12 10.16 -7.05 8.25
C SER A 12 9.10 -6.29 7.43
N PRO A 13 8.87 -6.65 6.15
CA PRO A 13 7.88 -5.98 5.30
C PRO A 13 6.46 -6.11 5.86
N ASN A 14 6.20 -7.15 6.67
CA ASN A 14 4.92 -7.34 7.35
C ASN A 14 4.60 -6.22 8.35
N LEU A 15 5.63 -5.57 8.92
CA LEU A 15 5.51 -4.43 9.84
C LEU A 15 5.45 -3.09 9.11
N ASN A 16 5.75 -3.07 7.81
CA ASN A 16 5.72 -1.87 7.01
C ASN A 16 4.32 -1.67 6.39
N LEU A 17 3.59 -0.64 6.84
CA LEU A 17 2.27 -0.34 6.32
C LEU A 17 2.27 0.04 4.83
N ILE A 18 3.34 0.70 4.35
CA ILE A 18 3.40 1.10 2.94
C ILE A 18 3.47 -0.12 2.02
N GLU A 19 4.08 -1.22 2.47
CA GLU A 19 4.15 -2.48 1.72
C GLU A 19 2.76 -3.14 1.57
N ARG A 20 1.89 -3.00 2.58
CA ARG A 20 0.50 -3.48 2.49
C ARG A 20 -0.29 -2.67 1.47
N LEU A 21 -0.16 -1.34 1.52
CA LEU A 21 -0.76 -0.44 0.52
C LEU A 21 -0.25 -0.78 -0.89
N TRP A 22 1.06 -0.97 -1.03
CA TRP A 22 1.70 -1.32 -2.30
C TRP A 22 1.16 -2.63 -2.88
N ARG A 23 1.02 -3.68 -2.06
CA ARG A 23 0.39 -4.95 -2.48
C ARG A 23 -1.04 -4.75 -2.97
N TYR A 24 -1.84 -3.93 -2.27
CA TYR A 24 -3.22 -3.64 -2.67
C TYR A 24 -3.27 -2.86 -3.98
N PHE A 25 -2.45 -1.82 -4.11
CA PHE A 25 -2.30 -1.02 -5.33
C PHE A 25 -1.96 -1.91 -6.53
N LYS A 26 -0.92 -2.75 -6.43
CA LYS A 26 -0.55 -3.70 -7.49
C LYS A 26 -1.70 -4.62 -7.88
N LYS A 27 -2.47 -5.12 -6.92
CA LYS A 27 -3.66 -5.96 -7.19
C LYS A 27 -4.75 -5.22 -7.95
N LYS A 28 -4.92 -3.91 -7.77
CA LYS A 28 -6.00 -3.11 -8.39
C LYS A 28 -5.61 -2.45 -9.70
N ILE A 29 -4.37 -2.00 -9.81
CA ILE A 29 -3.88 -1.21 -10.94
C ILE A 29 -3.05 -2.06 -11.90
N MET A 30 -2.22 -2.98 -11.41
CA MET A 30 -1.28 -3.72 -12.27
C MET A 30 -1.75 -5.14 -12.61
N LYS A 31 -2.49 -5.81 -11.72
CA LYS A 31 -2.88 -7.21 -11.94
C LYS A 31 -3.83 -7.34 -13.13
N ASN A 32 -3.42 -8.13 -14.12
CA ASN A 32 -4.19 -8.45 -15.33
C ASN A 32 -4.64 -7.21 -16.12
N LYS A 33 -3.89 -6.10 -16.03
CA LYS A 33 -4.17 -4.87 -16.76
C LYS A 33 -2.96 -4.50 -17.62
N TYR A 34 -3.23 -4.18 -18.87
CA TYR A 34 -2.27 -3.63 -19.80
C TYR A 34 -2.60 -2.16 -20.04
N TYR A 35 -1.57 -1.32 -20.01
CA TYR A 35 -1.65 0.10 -20.35
C TYR A 35 -0.85 0.30 -21.62
N GLU A 36 -1.49 0.84 -22.65
CA GLU A 36 -0.88 1.02 -23.96
C GLU A 36 0.31 2.00 -23.94
N ASN A 37 0.24 2.99 -23.06
CA ASN A 37 1.28 4.00 -22.89
C ASN A 37 1.40 4.46 -21.43
N TYR A 38 2.47 5.19 -21.17
CA TYR A 38 2.79 5.70 -19.83
C TYR A 38 1.71 6.63 -19.29
N THR A 39 1.16 7.53 -20.11
CA THR A 39 0.13 8.48 -19.69
C THR A 39 -1.12 7.79 -19.18
N LEU A 40 -1.55 6.70 -19.82
CA LEU A 40 -2.69 5.91 -19.34
C LEU A 40 -2.41 5.23 -18.00
N PHE A 41 -1.18 4.75 -17.80
CA PHE A 41 -0.77 4.20 -16.51
C PHE A 41 -0.74 5.28 -15.42
N GLU A 42 -0.11 6.42 -15.68
CA GLU A 42 -0.03 7.56 -14.76
C GLU A 42 -1.42 8.03 -14.33
N ASN A 43 -2.32 8.27 -15.28
CA ASN A 43 -3.70 8.66 -15.01
C ASN A 43 -4.44 7.64 -14.14
N ALA A 44 -4.19 6.34 -14.35
CA ALA A 44 -4.79 5.30 -13.52
C ALA A 44 -4.22 5.29 -12.09
N VAL A 45 -2.93 5.60 -11.91
CA VAL A 45 -2.32 5.80 -10.59
C VAL A 45 -2.92 7.03 -9.90
N GLU A 46 -3.03 8.16 -10.61
CA GLU A 46 -3.59 9.39 -10.05
C GLU A 46 -5.04 9.19 -9.62
N THR A 47 -5.87 8.64 -10.51
CA THR A 47 -7.28 8.34 -10.22
C THR A 47 -7.43 7.39 -9.02
N PHE A 48 -6.53 6.42 -8.89
CA PHE A 48 -6.52 5.50 -7.75
C PHE A 48 -6.34 6.25 -6.43
N PHE A 49 -5.41 7.21 -6.37
CA PHE A 49 -5.14 7.98 -5.16
C PHE A 49 -6.14 9.11 -4.91
N GLN A 50 -6.71 9.72 -5.95
CA GLN A 50 -7.79 10.71 -5.80
C GLN A 50 -9.06 10.10 -5.20
N THR A 51 -9.39 8.86 -5.60
CA THR A 51 -10.55 8.11 -5.06
C THR A 51 -10.18 7.22 -3.87
N PHE A 52 -9.04 7.47 -3.22
CA PHE A 52 -8.53 6.62 -2.14
C PHE A 52 -9.41 6.66 -0.90
N ASN A 53 -9.90 7.86 -0.54
CA ASN A 53 -10.75 8.05 0.65
C ASN A 53 -12.07 7.29 0.54
N ASP A 54 -12.66 7.21 -0.64
CA ASP A 54 -13.91 6.47 -0.88
C ASP A 54 -13.73 4.96 -0.65
N ARG A 55 -12.52 4.46 -0.87
CA ARG A 55 -12.14 3.05 -0.73
C ARG A 55 -11.55 2.74 0.64
N ILE A 56 -11.34 3.75 1.48
CA ILE A 56 -10.67 3.59 2.77
C ILE A 56 -11.48 2.67 3.70
N ALA A 57 -12.81 2.64 3.55
CA ALA A 57 -13.68 1.75 4.29
C ALA A 57 -13.31 0.27 4.06
N ASP A 58 -13.12 -0.14 2.80
CA ASP A 58 -12.62 -1.48 2.44
C ASP A 58 -11.18 -1.71 2.89
N MET A 59 -10.38 -0.64 3.03
CA MET A 59 -8.96 -0.71 3.35
C MET A 59 -8.64 -0.61 4.84
N LYS A 60 -9.58 -0.23 5.72
CA LYS A 60 -9.38 -0.13 7.18
C LYS A 60 -8.88 -1.44 7.80
N SER A 61 -9.34 -2.58 7.28
CA SER A 61 -8.88 -3.91 7.73
C SER A 61 -7.47 -4.27 7.24
N LEU A 62 -6.97 -3.58 6.20
CA LEU A 62 -5.67 -3.81 5.58
C LEU A 62 -4.61 -2.83 6.11
N LEU A 63 -4.99 -1.56 6.28
CA LEU A 63 -4.16 -0.46 6.76
C LEU A 63 -4.32 -0.23 8.26
N ASN A 64 -4.05 -1.25 9.06
CA ASN A 64 -4.00 -1.14 10.51
C ASN A 64 -2.69 -1.69 11.07
N PHE A 65 -2.37 -1.26 12.29
CA PHE A 65 -1.18 -1.68 13.03
C PHE A 65 -1.31 -3.07 13.68
N LYS A 66 -2.33 -3.87 13.33
CA LYS A 66 -2.39 -5.27 13.73
C LYS A 66 -1.42 -6.05 12.85
N PHE A 67 -0.17 -6.07 13.27
CA PHE A 67 0.87 -6.84 12.63
C PHE A 67 0.87 -8.27 13.18
N GLY A 68 1.04 -9.25 12.29
CA GLY A 68 1.31 -10.62 12.73
C GLY A 68 2.72 -10.67 13.29
N ILE A 69 2.85 -10.66 14.61
CA ILE A 69 4.14 -10.82 15.28
C ILE A 69 4.52 -12.30 15.18
N ILE A 70 5.45 -12.61 14.31
CA ILE A 70 6.03 -13.95 14.19
C ILE A 70 7.19 -14.00 15.19
N LYS A 71 7.09 -14.84 16.22
CA LYS A 71 8.22 -15.08 17.13
C LYS A 71 9.33 -15.79 16.34
N ALA A 72 10.55 -15.25 16.40
CA ALA A 72 11.72 -15.99 15.97
C ALA A 72 11.94 -17.15 16.97
N ASN A 73 12.10 -18.37 16.44
CA ASN A 73 12.56 -19.52 17.21
C ASN A 73 14.05 -19.42 17.48
#